data_AF-A0A402AJ38-F1
#
_entry.id   AF-A0A402AJ38-F1
#
_cell.length_a   1.000
_cell.length_b   1.000
_cell.length_c   1.000
_cell.angle_alpha   90.00
_cell.angle_beta   90.00
_cell.angle_gamma   90.00
#
_symmetry.space_group_name_H-M   'P 1'
#
loop_
_entity.id
_entity.type
_entity.pdbx_description
1 polymer ?
#
loop_
_entity_poly.entity_id
_entity_poly.type
_entity_poly.pdbx_seq_one_letter_code
_entity_poly.pdbx_strand_id
1 'polypeptide(L)'
;MPKLSDRYYTGREAQRKLGITEPALRNLVNQRKIRKVIPPGKQYGVYLKAEIDDYAEKWMAFLTAKEPPKTTFEIAQLSDMDMVYDVALRAIGPTMSAELRRSWLGKNPESCYVVKHDDKVVAFFHLLPLKEECLMDFMAGKIRGWNITADNVETYEEGKPVNCLLIIASEPDLNDTTRMHYVSRLLRGIRQELGKLGRRGVIFSKFYATSETPTGIAMSIHAGMQEYGQRLNKRLTFVLDPETSTSFLLGDYKEGLMEWQKSHKQNRKNRISPANGQTKTPA
;
A
#
# COMPACT_ATOMS: atom_id res chain seq x y z
N MET A 1 -45.88 4.05 13.69
CA MET A 1 -45.13 4.55 12.52
C MET A 1 -43.90 5.29 13.01
N PRO A 2 -42.70 5.04 12.46
CA PRO A 2 -41.49 5.79 12.83
C PRO A 2 -41.65 7.26 12.45
N LYS A 3 -41.27 8.17 13.35
CA LYS A 3 -41.32 9.62 13.08
C LYS A 3 -40.13 10.00 12.20
N LEU A 4 -40.31 11.00 11.34
CA LEU A 4 -39.23 11.50 10.49
C LEU A 4 -38.01 11.96 11.32
N SER A 5 -38.26 12.52 12.51
CA SER A 5 -37.25 12.92 13.49
C SER A 5 -36.36 11.78 13.97
N ASP A 6 -36.79 10.53 13.85
CA ASP A 6 -36.05 9.38 14.38
C ASP A 6 -34.84 9.05 13.49
N ARG A 7 -34.92 9.35 12.19
CA ARG A 7 -33.90 8.97 11.19
C ARG A 7 -33.21 10.15 10.52
N TYR A 8 -33.75 11.36 10.67
CA TYR A 8 -33.25 12.53 9.97
C TYR A 8 -32.99 13.71 10.90
N TYR A 9 -31.97 14.50 10.57
CA TYR A 9 -31.75 15.85 11.09
C TYR A 9 -32.35 16.90 10.14
N THR A 10 -32.88 17.97 10.72
CA THR A 10 -33.13 19.22 10.00
C THR A 10 -31.81 19.93 9.67
N GLY A 11 -31.85 20.93 8.78
CA GLY A 11 -30.66 21.73 8.46
C GLY A 11 -30.00 22.35 9.69
N ARG A 12 -30.79 22.91 10.61
CA ARG A 12 -30.27 23.53 11.84
C ARG A 12 -29.61 22.52 12.77
N GLU A 13 -30.17 21.31 12.90
CA GLU A 13 -29.59 20.24 13.70
C GLU A 13 -28.27 19.75 13.10
N ALA A 14 -28.22 19.55 11.77
CA ALA A 14 -27.00 19.15 11.08
C ALA A 14 -25.89 20.21 11.21
N GLN A 15 -26.22 21.50 11.04
CA GLN A 15 -25.28 22.61 11.25
C GLN A 15 -24.72 22.62 12.67
N ARG A 16 -25.60 22.49 13.67
CA ARG A 16 -25.20 22.47 15.08
C ARG A 16 -24.31 21.27 15.39
N LYS A 17 -24.66 20.10 14.86
CA LYS A 17 -23.91 18.86 15.07
C LYS A 17 -22.51 18.91 14.45
N LEU A 18 -22.39 19.51 13.28
CA LEU A 18 -21.12 19.64 12.54
C LEU A 18 -20.29 20.86 12.95
N GLY A 19 -20.89 21.83 13.65
CA GLY A 19 -20.23 23.10 13.98
C GLY A 19 -19.96 23.98 12.75
N ILE A 20 -20.83 23.94 11.73
CA ILE A 20 -20.64 24.66 10.46
C ILE A 20 -21.80 25.59 10.09
N THR A 21 -21.54 26.54 9.19
CA THR A 21 -22.54 27.49 8.67
C THR A 21 -23.42 26.88 7.58
N GLU A 22 -24.53 27.55 7.23
CA GLU A 22 -25.44 27.11 6.15
C GLU A 22 -24.75 27.00 4.78
N PRO A 23 -23.93 27.99 4.35
CA PRO A 23 -23.20 27.87 3.10
C PRO A 23 -22.22 26.69 3.08
N ALA A 24 -21.56 26.39 4.21
CA ALA A 24 -20.67 25.25 4.33
C ALA A 24 -21.42 23.92 4.21
N LEU A 25 -22.58 23.78 4.88
CA LEU A 25 -23.43 22.59 4.74
C LEU A 25 -23.94 22.43 3.30
N ARG A 26 -24.32 23.51 2.63
CA ARG A 26 -24.71 23.50 1.21
C ARG A 26 -23.56 23.05 0.31
N ASN A 27 -22.34 23.49 0.57
CA ASN A 27 -21.16 23.05 -0.16
C ASN A 27 -20.90 21.55 -0.01
N LEU A 28 -21.07 20.98 1.19
CA LEU A 28 -20.94 19.53 1.41
C LEU A 28 -21.98 18.74 0.61
N VAL A 29 -23.21 19.24 0.53
CA VAL A 29 -24.26 18.64 -0.31
C VAL A 29 -23.91 18.73 -1.80
N ASN A 30 -23.46 19.90 -2.26
CA ASN A 30 -23.08 20.10 -3.66
C ASN A 30 -21.89 19.21 -4.07
N GLN A 31 -20.96 18.96 -3.15
CA GLN A 31 -19.84 18.03 -3.31
C GLN A 31 -20.24 16.56 -3.16
N ARG A 32 -21.53 16.26 -2.92
CA ARG A 32 -22.06 14.91 -2.68
C ARG A 32 -21.41 14.19 -1.49
N LYS A 33 -20.86 14.94 -0.52
CA LYS A 33 -20.31 14.40 0.72
C LYS A 33 -21.39 14.09 1.75
N ILE A 34 -22.52 14.79 1.67
CA ILE A 34 -23.71 14.58 2.51
C ILE A 34 -24.94 14.58 1.62
N ARG A 35 -25.85 13.62 1.81
CA ARG A 35 -27.11 13.56 1.09
C ARG A 35 -28.19 14.42 1.75
N LYS A 36 -28.84 15.26 0.92
CA LYS A 36 -30.07 15.99 1.28
C LYS A 36 -31.27 15.28 0.68
N VAL A 37 -32.27 14.94 1.49
CA VAL A 37 -33.51 14.29 1.08
C VAL A 37 -34.68 15.26 1.29
N ILE A 38 -35.57 15.39 0.31
CA ILE A 38 -36.80 16.19 0.44
C ILE A 38 -37.97 15.22 0.58
N PRO A 39 -38.60 15.10 1.77
CA PRO A 39 -39.74 14.21 1.96
C PRO A 39 -40.94 14.65 1.11
N PRO A 40 -41.79 13.71 0.64
CA PRO A 40 -43.01 14.05 -0.08
C PRO A 40 -43.89 15.03 0.69
N GLY A 41 -44.37 16.08 0.02
CA GLY A 41 -45.21 17.11 0.62
C GLY A 41 -44.48 18.11 1.54
N LYS A 42 -43.14 18.09 1.60
CA LYS A 42 -42.35 19.09 2.32
C LYS A 42 -41.56 19.97 1.36
N GLN A 43 -41.46 21.26 1.69
CA GLN A 43 -40.66 22.22 0.92
C GLN A 43 -39.19 22.30 1.38
N TYR A 44 -38.86 21.71 2.54
CA TYR A 44 -37.53 21.72 3.12
C TYR A 44 -36.89 20.33 3.09
N GLY A 45 -35.56 20.31 2.93
CA GLY A 45 -34.79 19.07 2.97
C GLY A 45 -34.35 18.70 4.38
N VAL A 46 -34.09 17.41 4.57
CA VAL A 46 -33.57 16.78 5.78
C VAL A 46 -32.35 15.91 5.43
N TYR A 47 -31.60 15.51 6.46
CA TYR A 47 -30.31 14.83 6.32
C TYR A 47 -30.34 13.53 7.12
N LEU A 48 -29.81 12.43 6.57
CA LEU A 48 -29.75 11.16 7.30
C LEU A 48 -28.88 11.31 8.55
N LYS A 49 -29.40 10.95 9.73
CA LYS A 49 -28.66 11.07 10.99
C LYS A 49 -27.32 10.34 10.94
N ALA A 50 -27.34 9.08 10.51
CA ALA A 50 -26.15 8.24 10.40
C ALA A 50 -25.04 8.86 9.54
N GLU A 51 -25.39 9.53 8.44
CA GLU A 51 -24.42 10.17 7.54
C GLU A 51 -23.85 11.46 8.15
N ILE A 52 -24.68 12.25 8.81
CA ILE A 52 -24.22 13.44 9.55
C ILE A 52 -23.36 13.05 10.74
N ASP A 53 -23.73 12.00 11.47
CA ASP A 53 -22.98 11.54 12.65
C ASP A 53 -21.61 10.98 12.23
N ASP A 54 -21.54 10.15 11.17
CA ASP A 54 -20.27 9.66 10.59
C ASP A 54 -19.38 10.82 10.08
N TYR A 55 -19.98 11.82 9.43
CA TYR A 55 -19.24 13.00 8.99
C TYR A 55 -18.75 13.84 10.17
N ALA A 56 -19.58 14.02 11.20
CA ALA A 56 -19.23 14.76 12.42
C ALA A 56 -18.05 14.10 13.13
N GLU A 57 -18.05 12.77 13.22
CA GLU A 57 -16.96 11.98 13.80
C GLU A 57 -15.65 12.19 13.02
N LYS A 58 -15.70 12.06 11.69
CA LYS A 58 -14.52 12.31 10.82
C LYS A 58 -14.02 13.75 10.91
N TRP A 59 -14.93 14.71 10.98
CA TRP A 59 -14.61 16.14 11.07
C TRP A 59 -13.98 16.50 12.41
N MET A 60 -14.54 15.98 13.50
CA MET A 60 -13.96 16.13 14.83
C MET A 60 -12.59 15.46 14.91
N ALA A 61 -12.44 14.25 14.38
CA ALA A 61 -11.14 13.58 14.30
C ALA A 61 -10.11 14.38 13.51
N PHE A 62 -10.52 15.10 12.46
CA PHE A 62 -9.65 16.00 11.70
C PHE A 62 -9.28 17.27 12.49
N LEU A 63 -10.25 17.91 13.15
CA LEU A 63 -10.02 19.15 13.90
C LEU A 63 -9.23 18.94 15.19
N THR A 64 -9.38 17.78 15.82
CA THR A 64 -8.65 17.41 17.04
C THR A 64 -7.41 16.58 16.74
N ALA A 65 -7.13 16.26 15.47
CA ALA A 65 -5.85 15.69 15.09
C ALA A 65 -4.76 16.70 15.48
N LYS A 66 -3.95 16.32 16.46
CA LYS A 66 -2.63 16.91 16.63
C LYS A 66 -1.91 16.87 15.29
N GLU A 67 -1.10 17.87 14.97
CA GLU A 67 -0.26 17.84 13.78
C GLU A 67 0.32 16.43 13.64
N PRO A 68 0.14 15.78 12.48
CA PRO A 68 0.58 14.42 12.33
C PRO A 68 2.07 14.37 12.68
N PRO A 69 2.50 13.35 13.45
CA PRO A 69 3.90 13.24 13.85
C PRO A 69 4.81 13.42 12.62
N LYS A 70 5.85 14.24 12.77
CA LYS A 70 6.85 14.40 11.72
C LYS A 70 7.46 13.02 11.48
N THR A 71 7.28 12.51 10.27
CA THR A 71 7.75 11.19 9.87
C THR A 71 8.57 11.25 8.59
N THR A 72 9.61 10.43 8.53
CA THR A 72 10.39 10.19 7.31
C THR A 72 10.02 8.85 6.71
N PHE A 73 10.17 8.74 5.39
CA PHE A 73 10.09 7.47 4.66
C PHE A 73 11.43 7.28 3.96
N GLU A 74 12.02 6.11 4.11
CA GLU A 74 13.36 5.80 3.59
C GLU A 74 13.54 4.31 3.33
N ILE A 75 14.56 3.98 2.53
CA ILE A 75 15.05 2.60 2.40
C ILE A 75 15.75 2.23 3.72
N ALA A 76 15.39 1.08 4.26
CA ALA A 76 15.94 0.62 5.53
C ALA A 76 17.45 0.39 5.44
N GLN A 77 18.15 0.68 6.54
CA GLN A 77 19.56 0.38 6.72
C GLN A 77 19.73 -0.91 7.53
N LEU A 78 20.93 -1.51 7.49
CA LEU A 78 21.22 -2.70 8.31
C LEU A 78 21.04 -2.47 9.82
N SER A 79 21.27 -1.23 10.27
CA SER A 79 21.05 -0.79 11.65
C SER A 79 19.58 -0.73 12.05
N ASP A 80 18.65 -0.67 11.08
CA ASP A 80 17.22 -0.58 11.37
C ASP A 80 16.61 -1.95 11.71
N MET A 81 17.32 -3.05 11.43
CA MET A 81 16.74 -4.39 11.47
C MET A 81 16.33 -4.87 12.87
N ASP A 82 16.96 -4.36 13.94
CA ASP A 82 16.51 -4.62 15.31
C ASP A 82 15.15 -3.96 15.57
N MET A 83 14.98 -2.69 15.18
CA MET A 83 13.70 -1.99 15.34
C MET A 83 12.60 -2.59 14.43
N VAL A 84 12.96 -3.02 13.22
CA VAL A 84 12.04 -3.74 12.33
C VAL A 84 11.59 -5.06 12.97
N TYR A 85 12.51 -5.79 13.59
CA TYR A 85 12.18 -7.00 14.34
C TYR A 85 11.23 -6.69 15.50
N ASP A 86 11.49 -5.65 16.29
CA ASP A 86 10.65 -5.28 17.43
C ASP A 86 9.23 -4.88 17.01
N VAL A 87 9.08 -4.13 15.92
CA VAL A 87 7.77 -3.79 15.35
C VAL A 87 7.05 -5.05 14.86
N ALA A 88 7.76 -5.93 14.15
CA ALA A 88 7.18 -7.18 13.65
C ALA A 88 6.74 -8.09 14.80
N LEU A 89 7.59 -8.29 15.81
CA LEU A 89 7.29 -9.18 16.94
C LEU A 89 6.01 -8.74 17.66
N ARG A 90 5.82 -7.45 17.89
CA ARG A 90 4.62 -6.92 18.55
C ARG A 90 3.39 -6.92 17.64
N ALA A 91 3.55 -6.61 16.35
CA ALA A 91 2.43 -6.50 15.41
C ALA A 91 1.91 -7.84 14.90
N ILE A 92 2.80 -8.81 14.67
CA ILE A 92 2.47 -10.10 14.02
C ILE A 92 2.85 -11.33 14.86
N GLY A 93 3.48 -11.16 16.03
CA GLY A 93 3.90 -12.26 16.89
C GLY A 93 5.25 -12.87 16.48
N PRO A 94 5.52 -14.15 16.85
CA PRO A 94 6.77 -14.83 16.55
C PRO A 94 7.15 -14.73 15.06
N THR A 95 8.34 -14.18 14.80
CA THR A 95 8.77 -13.77 13.45
C THR A 95 10.25 -14.06 13.25
N MET A 96 10.73 -13.91 12.01
CA MET A 96 12.16 -14.01 11.65
C MET A 96 13.04 -13.08 12.50
N SER A 97 14.32 -13.39 12.71
CA SER A 97 15.24 -12.57 13.51
C SER A 97 15.70 -11.30 12.77
N ALA A 98 16.28 -10.35 13.51
CA ALA A 98 16.94 -9.17 12.91
C ALA A 98 18.14 -9.58 12.03
N GLU A 99 18.94 -10.56 12.47
CA GLU A 99 20.07 -11.10 11.71
C GLU A 99 19.65 -11.67 10.35
N LEU A 100 18.56 -12.45 10.31
CA LEU A 100 18.04 -12.98 9.06
C LEU A 100 17.61 -11.86 8.11
N ARG A 101 16.91 -10.83 8.62
CA ARG A 101 16.55 -9.66 7.80
C ARG A 101 17.78 -8.90 7.30
N ARG A 102 18.84 -8.75 8.11
CA ARG A 102 20.11 -8.16 7.66
C ARG A 102 20.71 -8.94 6.51
N SER A 103 20.68 -10.28 6.55
CA SER A 103 21.18 -11.11 5.45
C SER A 103 20.39 -10.89 4.15
N TRP A 104 19.07 -10.73 4.24
CA TRP A 104 18.22 -10.40 3.08
C TRP A 104 18.56 -9.03 2.53
N LEU A 105 18.70 -8.04 3.40
CA LEU A 105 19.03 -6.67 3.00
C LEU A 105 20.44 -6.57 2.41
N GLY A 106 21.39 -7.35 2.93
CA GLY A 106 22.72 -7.48 2.35
C GLY A 106 22.71 -8.05 0.93
N LYS A 107 21.76 -8.95 0.63
CA LYS A 107 21.55 -9.49 -0.72
C LYS A 107 20.81 -8.51 -1.64
N ASN A 108 19.78 -7.84 -1.13
CA ASN A 108 19.00 -6.86 -1.88
C ASN A 108 18.65 -5.64 -0.99
N PRO A 109 19.47 -4.57 -1.03
CA PRO A 109 19.31 -3.38 -0.17
C PRO A 109 18.00 -2.62 -0.38
N GLU A 110 17.33 -2.78 -1.52
CA GLU A 110 16.10 -2.08 -1.86
C GLU A 110 14.83 -2.92 -1.54
N SER A 111 14.98 -3.99 -0.75
CA SER A 111 13.89 -4.90 -0.39
C SER A 111 13.13 -4.52 0.88
N CYS A 112 13.58 -3.51 1.64
CA CYS A 112 12.94 -3.06 2.88
C CYS A 112 12.84 -1.54 2.95
N TYR A 113 11.67 -1.04 3.31
CA TYR A 113 11.37 0.37 3.45
C TYR A 113 10.76 0.63 4.82
N VAL A 114 11.12 1.74 5.44
CA VAL A 114 10.69 2.08 6.80
C VAL A 114 10.08 3.48 6.85
N VAL A 115 9.16 3.65 7.79
CA VAL A 115 8.73 4.96 8.28
C VAL A 115 9.34 5.16 9.65
N LYS A 116 10.00 6.30 9.86
CA LYS A 116 10.58 6.67 11.15
C LYS A 116 9.85 7.86 11.78
N HIS A 117 9.77 7.84 13.11
CA HIS A 117 9.32 8.95 13.95
C HIS A 117 10.33 9.08 15.10
N ASP A 118 10.95 10.25 15.25
CA ASP A 118 12.03 10.49 16.22
C ASP A 118 13.12 9.41 16.16
N ASP A 119 13.60 9.13 14.94
CA ASP A 119 14.60 8.10 14.59
C ASP A 119 14.23 6.65 14.91
N LYS A 120 13.01 6.38 15.39
CA LYS A 120 12.50 5.03 15.63
C LYS A 120 11.68 4.53 14.44
N VAL A 121 11.90 3.28 14.04
CA VAL A 121 11.04 2.63 13.04
C VAL A 121 9.66 2.39 13.65
N VAL A 122 8.63 2.95 13.02
CA VAL A 122 7.23 2.85 13.45
C VAL A 122 6.35 2.09 12.46
N ALA A 123 6.82 1.88 11.24
CA ALA A 123 6.23 0.97 10.28
C ALA A 123 7.28 0.53 9.27
N PHE A 124 7.09 -0.65 8.66
CA PHE A 124 7.96 -1.12 7.60
C PHE A 124 7.18 -1.91 6.54
N PHE A 125 7.78 -1.99 5.35
CA PHE A 125 7.33 -2.77 4.22
C PHE A 125 8.53 -3.51 3.63
N HIS A 126 8.51 -4.83 3.66
CA HIS A 126 9.40 -5.65 2.85
C HIS A 126 8.74 -5.99 1.52
N LEU A 127 9.45 -5.70 0.44
CA LEU A 127 9.20 -6.18 -0.90
C LEU A 127 10.27 -7.22 -1.22
N LEU A 128 10.11 -8.46 -0.77
CA LEU A 128 11.20 -9.43 -0.83
C LEU A 128 11.11 -10.27 -2.11
N PRO A 129 11.97 -10.05 -3.12
CA PRO A 129 12.01 -10.92 -4.29
C PRO A 129 12.58 -12.29 -3.90
N LEU A 130 11.85 -13.34 -4.22
CA LEU A 130 12.20 -14.70 -3.84
C LEU A 130 12.19 -15.63 -5.04
N LYS A 131 13.07 -16.63 -5.00
CA LYS A 131 13.00 -17.79 -5.88
C LYS A 131 11.60 -18.39 -5.82
N GLU A 132 11.06 -18.74 -6.98
CA GLU A 132 9.68 -19.23 -7.12
C GLU A 132 9.40 -20.45 -6.25
N GLU A 133 10.29 -21.44 -6.23
CA GLU A 133 10.16 -22.64 -5.40
C GLU A 133 10.02 -22.30 -3.90
N CYS A 134 10.92 -21.47 -3.37
CA CYS A 134 10.87 -21.03 -1.97
C CYS A 134 9.58 -20.27 -1.67
N LEU A 135 9.13 -19.40 -2.59
CA LEU A 135 7.91 -18.63 -2.41
C LEU A 135 6.68 -19.54 -2.41
N MET A 136 6.59 -20.50 -3.33
CA MET A 136 5.48 -21.44 -3.40
C MET A 136 5.42 -22.36 -2.18
N ASP A 137 6.57 -22.84 -1.70
CA ASP A 137 6.64 -23.62 -0.46
C ASP A 137 6.23 -22.79 0.76
N PHE A 138 6.61 -21.51 0.80
CA PHE A 138 6.14 -20.59 1.83
C PHE A 138 4.62 -20.41 1.73
N MET A 139 4.07 -20.17 0.53
CA MET A 139 2.63 -19.97 0.32
C MET A 139 1.82 -21.22 0.66
N ALA A 140 2.33 -22.41 0.36
CA ALA A 140 1.75 -23.70 0.72
C ALA A 140 1.90 -24.06 2.21
N GLY A 141 2.65 -23.26 2.99
CA GLY A 141 2.86 -23.48 4.42
C GLY A 141 3.83 -24.61 4.76
N LYS A 142 4.60 -25.10 3.78
CA LYS A 142 5.65 -26.11 4.00
C LYS A 142 6.84 -25.54 4.75
N ILE A 143 7.11 -24.25 4.53
CA ILE A 143 8.15 -23.50 5.26
C ILE A 143 7.57 -22.25 5.91
N ARG A 144 8.28 -21.70 6.90
CA ARG A 144 7.95 -20.44 7.58
C ARG A 144 8.94 -19.34 7.19
N GLY A 145 8.62 -18.09 7.53
CA GLY A 145 9.44 -16.94 7.17
C GLY A 145 10.87 -17.03 7.70
N TRP A 146 11.08 -17.66 8.86
CA TRP A 146 12.42 -17.90 9.43
C TRP A 146 13.23 -18.98 8.70
N ASN A 147 12.63 -19.72 7.76
CA ASN A 147 13.34 -20.68 6.89
C ASN A 147 13.82 -20.06 5.58
N ILE A 148 13.42 -18.82 5.26
CA ILE A 148 13.81 -18.15 4.03
C ILE A 148 15.21 -17.55 4.25
N THR A 149 16.26 -18.16 3.70
CA THR A 149 17.64 -17.66 3.81
C THR A 149 17.96 -16.62 2.74
N ALA A 150 19.13 -15.95 2.83
CA ALA A 150 19.60 -15.02 1.81
C ALA A 150 19.78 -15.65 0.42
N ASP A 151 20.06 -16.96 0.34
CA ASP A 151 20.18 -17.67 -0.94
C ASP A 151 18.85 -17.82 -1.68
N ASN A 152 17.73 -17.67 -0.97
CA ASN A 152 16.40 -17.66 -1.57
C ASN A 152 16.00 -16.27 -2.09
N VAL A 153 16.74 -15.23 -1.69
CA VAL A 153 16.47 -13.83 -2.06
C VAL A 153 17.12 -13.52 -3.41
N GLU A 154 16.32 -12.99 -4.32
CA GLU A 154 16.79 -12.52 -5.63
C GLU A 154 17.14 -11.02 -5.60
N THR A 155 17.81 -10.57 -6.64
CA THR A 155 18.13 -9.16 -6.88
C THR A 155 17.16 -8.56 -7.88
N TYR A 156 16.90 -7.26 -7.77
CA TYR A 156 16.12 -6.55 -8.77
C TYR A 156 16.96 -6.25 -10.01
N GLU A 157 16.83 -7.11 -11.00
CA GLU A 157 17.55 -7.00 -12.26
C GLU A 157 16.66 -6.45 -13.37
N GLU A 158 17.25 -5.66 -14.24
CA GLU A 158 16.58 -5.09 -15.41
C GLU A 158 16.15 -6.21 -16.39
N GLY A 159 14.89 -6.18 -16.80
CA GLY A 159 14.34 -7.13 -17.78
C GLY A 159 14.14 -8.56 -17.27
N LYS A 160 14.55 -8.87 -16.04
CA LYS A 160 14.33 -10.17 -15.41
C LYS A 160 13.05 -10.14 -14.55
N PRO A 161 12.04 -10.98 -14.85
CA PRO A 161 10.85 -11.07 -14.03
C PRO A 161 11.15 -11.65 -12.64
N VAL A 162 10.53 -11.10 -11.59
CA VAL A 162 10.67 -11.58 -10.21
C VAL A 162 9.30 -11.69 -9.53
N ASN A 163 9.16 -12.70 -8.65
CA ASN A 163 8.03 -12.81 -7.73
C ASN A 163 8.42 -12.26 -6.37
N CYS A 164 7.51 -11.57 -5.68
CA CYS A 164 7.83 -10.92 -4.41
C CYS A 164 6.89 -11.35 -3.29
N LEU A 165 7.44 -11.59 -2.10
CA LEU A 165 6.70 -11.67 -0.84
C LEU A 165 6.58 -10.28 -0.22
N LEU A 166 5.36 -9.87 0.12
CA LEU A 166 5.06 -8.64 0.83
C LEU A 166 4.94 -8.91 2.32
N ILE A 167 5.64 -8.13 3.14
CA ILE A 167 5.48 -8.12 4.59
C ILE A 167 5.31 -6.67 5.02
N ILE A 168 4.20 -6.36 5.67
CA ILE A 168 3.91 -5.02 6.15
C ILE A 168 3.48 -5.12 7.62
N ALA A 169 4.06 -4.25 8.43
CA ALA A 169 3.63 -4.06 9.81
C ALA A 169 3.83 -2.60 10.22
N SER A 170 3.06 -2.20 11.22
CA SER A 170 3.14 -0.91 11.87
C SER A 170 3.02 -1.10 13.37
N GLU A 171 3.54 -0.14 14.11
CA GLU A 171 3.42 -0.01 15.56
C GLU A 171 1.98 -0.32 16.05
N PRO A 172 1.74 -1.45 16.75
CA PRO A 172 0.40 -1.86 17.17
C PRO A 172 -0.11 -1.10 18.39
N ASP A 173 0.78 -0.57 19.24
CA ASP A 173 0.44 -0.01 20.55
C ASP A 173 -0.02 1.46 20.48
N LEU A 174 -0.19 1.99 19.26
CA LEU A 174 -0.69 3.34 19.00
C LEU A 174 -2.18 3.34 18.68
N ASN A 175 -2.80 4.51 18.90
CA ASN A 175 -4.16 4.74 18.47
C ASN A 175 -4.32 4.59 16.94
N ASP A 176 -5.53 4.24 16.51
CA ASP A 176 -5.84 3.93 15.11
C ASP A 176 -5.51 5.08 14.15
N THR A 177 -5.70 6.33 14.56
CA THR A 177 -5.40 7.51 13.74
C THR A 177 -3.91 7.64 13.45
N THR A 178 -3.06 7.50 14.47
CA THR A 178 -1.60 7.57 14.31
C THR A 178 -1.09 6.38 13.51
N ARG A 179 -1.59 5.17 13.77
CA ARG A 179 -1.22 3.97 13.02
C ARG A 179 -1.60 4.10 11.53
N MET A 180 -2.81 4.57 11.25
CA MET A 180 -3.27 4.84 9.88
C MET A 180 -2.40 5.90 9.19
N HIS A 181 -1.94 6.93 9.92
CA HIS A 181 -1.02 7.92 9.40
C HIS A 181 0.31 7.27 8.96
N TYR A 182 0.92 6.44 9.81
CA TYR A 182 2.17 5.74 9.47
C TYR A 182 2.03 4.80 8.27
N VAL A 183 0.96 3.99 8.24
CA VAL A 183 0.69 3.09 7.11
C VAL A 183 0.44 3.91 5.83
N SER A 184 -0.30 5.01 5.91
CA SER A 184 -0.53 5.90 4.75
C SER A 184 0.77 6.52 4.23
N ARG A 185 1.68 6.93 5.13
CA ARG A 185 3.00 7.45 4.78
C ARG A 185 3.84 6.37 4.08
N LEU A 186 3.85 5.17 4.64
CA LEU A 186 4.56 4.00 4.09
C LEU A 186 4.06 3.66 2.69
N LEU A 187 2.75 3.49 2.49
CA LEU A 187 2.16 3.11 1.20
C LEU A 187 2.38 4.17 0.11
N ARG A 188 2.36 5.46 0.46
CA ARG A 188 2.70 6.54 -0.48
C ARG A 188 4.16 6.47 -0.92
N GLY A 189 5.07 6.21 0.01
CA GLY A 189 6.49 6.01 -0.29
C GLY A 189 6.70 4.78 -1.19
N ILE A 190 6.11 3.64 -0.82
CA ILE A 190 6.19 2.41 -1.62
C ILE A 190 5.69 2.60 -3.05
N ARG A 191 4.58 3.30 -3.26
CA ARG A 191 4.08 3.62 -4.60
C ARG A 191 5.15 4.34 -5.44
N GLN A 192 5.84 5.32 -4.85
CA GLN A 192 6.91 6.07 -5.53
C GLN A 192 8.12 5.18 -5.84
N GLU A 193 8.54 4.34 -4.89
CA GLU A 193 9.66 3.41 -5.07
C GLU A 193 9.35 2.34 -6.12
N LEU A 194 8.14 1.78 -6.13
CA LEU A 194 7.68 0.89 -7.19
C LEU A 194 7.73 1.58 -8.57
N GLY A 195 7.39 2.87 -8.65
CA GLY A 195 7.56 3.67 -9.86
C GLY A 195 9.01 3.79 -10.32
N LYS A 196 9.96 3.98 -9.40
CA LYS A 196 11.40 4.00 -9.70
C LYS A 196 11.88 2.64 -10.20
N LEU A 197 11.46 1.54 -9.55
CA LEU A 197 11.77 0.18 -9.97
C LEU A 197 11.24 -0.13 -11.37
N GLY A 198 10.01 0.29 -11.68
CA GLY A 198 9.43 0.18 -13.01
C GLY A 198 10.25 0.93 -14.07
N ARG A 199 10.65 2.17 -13.81
CA ARG A 199 11.52 2.95 -14.71
C ARG A 199 12.90 2.33 -14.93
N ARG A 200 13.41 1.60 -13.93
CA ARG A 200 14.67 0.83 -14.03
C ARG A 200 14.49 -0.48 -14.81
N GLY A 201 13.26 -0.85 -15.18
CA GLY A 201 12.99 -2.07 -15.92
C GLY A 201 12.90 -3.32 -15.05
N VAL A 202 12.69 -3.17 -13.74
CA VAL A 202 12.38 -4.30 -12.86
C VAL A 202 10.98 -4.78 -13.20
N ILE A 203 10.84 -6.07 -13.53
CA ILE A 203 9.55 -6.66 -13.92
C ILE A 203 9.03 -7.48 -12.75
N PHE A 204 7.96 -7.03 -12.10
CA PHE A 204 7.24 -7.82 -11.11
C PHE A 204 6.23 -8.74 -11.81
N SER A 205 6.38 -10.05 -11.62
CA SER A 205 5.44 -11.05 -12.11
C SER A 205 4.19 -11.13 -11.23
N LYS A 206 4.38 -11.28 -9.92
CA LYS A 206 3.31 -11.36 -8.92
C LYS A 206 3.83 -10.85 -7.57
N PHE A 207 2.93 -10.26 -6.78
CA PHE A 207 3.16 -10.03 -5.35
C PHE A 207 2.31 -10.98 -4.53
N TYR A 208 2.89 -11.57 -3.49
CA TYR A 208 2.22 -12.50 -2.61
C TYR A 208 2.25 -11.99 -1.17
N ALA A 209 1.23 -12.32 -0.39
CA ALA A 209 1.18 -11.98 1.03
C ALA A 209 0.46 -13.07 1.81
N THR A 210 0.67 -13.08 3.13
CA THR A 210 -0.11 -13.93 4.04
C THR A 210 -0.56 -13.12 5.25
N SER A 211 -1.73 -13.42 5.79
CA SER A 211 -2.20 -12.81 7.03
C SER A 211 -3.08 -13.76 7.83
N GLU A 212 -2.97 -13.69 9.15
CA GLU A 212 -3.85 -14.33 10.13
C GLU A 212 -4.69 -13.29 10.91
N THR A 213 -4.37 -12.00 10.78
CA THR A 213 -5.03 -10.93 11.52
C THR A 213 -6.17 -10.32 10.69
N PRO A 214 -7.30 -9.93 11.30
CA PRO A 214 -8.39 -9.26 10.60
C PRO A 214 -7.92 -8.00 9.86
N THR A 215 -7.06 -7.19 10.49
CA THR A 215 -6.50 -5.97 9.90
C THR A 215 -5.62 -6.26 8.68
N GLY A 216 -4.73 -7.25 8.76
CA GLY A 216 -3.89 -7.64 7.63
C GLY A 216 -4.70 -8.21 6.46
N ILE A 217 -5.75 -8.98 6.76
CA ILE A 217 -6.69 -9.50 5.74
C ILE A 217 -7.42 -8.35 5.04
N ALA A 218 -8.00 -7.42 5.81
CA ALA A 218 -8.68 -6.25 5.27
C ALA A 218 -7.74 -5.38 4.41
N MET A 219 -6.49 -5.19 4.86
CA MET A 219 -5.49 -4.46 4.11
C MET A 219 -5.15 -5.13 2.78
N SER A 220 -4.95 -6.45 2.73
CA SER A 220 -4.71 -7.18 1.47
C SER A 220 -5.87 -7.00 0.49
N ILE A 221 -7.11 -7.11 0.96
CA ILE A 221 -8.31 -6.90 0.13
C ILE A 221 -8.37 -5.46 -0.38
N HIS A 222 -8.14 -4.47 0.49
CA HIS A 222 -8.13 -3.05 0.10
C HIS A 222 -7.00 -2.68 -0.84
N ALA A 223 -5.86 -3.38 -0.77
CA ALA A 223 -4.77 -3.26 -1.73
C ALA A 223 -5.09 -3.90 -3.10
N GLY A 224 -6.26 -4.52 -3.25
CA GLY A 224 -6.69 -5.18 -4.48
C GLY A 224 -6.10 -6.57 -4.68
N MET A 225 -5.58 -7.19 -3.62
CA MET A 225 -5.11 -8.57 -3.67
C MET A 225 -6.29 -9.54 -3.65
N GLN A 226 -6.13 -10.69 -4.29
CA GLN A 226 -7.09 -11.78 -4.33
C GLN A 226 -6.62 -12.92 -3.43
N GLU A 227 -7.54 -13.65 -2.80
CA GLU A 227 -7.20 -14.88 -2.07
C GLU A 227 -6.57 -15.90 -3.05
N TYR A 228 -5.50 -16.57 -2.64
CA TYR A 228 -4.70 -17.46 -3.48
C TYR A 228 -4.52 -18.82 -2.81
N GLY A 229 -4.84 -19.90 -3.51
CA GLY A 229 -4.60 -21.26 -2.99
C GLY A 229 -5.57 -21.68 -1.88
N GLN A 230 -5.20 -22.74 -1.15
CA GLN A 230 -6.01 -23.28 -0.04
C GLN A 230 -5.73 -22.52 1.26
N ARG A 231 -6.76 -22.33 2.08
CA ARG A 231 -6.62 -21.75 3.42
C ARG A 231 -5.81 -22.66 4.33
N LEU A 232 -4.84 -22.10 5.04
CA LEU A 232 -3.96 -22.84 5.94
C LEU A 232 -4.34 -22.52 7.38
N ASN A 233 -5.34 -23.22 7.91
CA ASN A 233 -5.96 -22.91 9.21
C ASN A 233 -6.49 -21.47 9.25
N LYS A 234 -5.94 -20.63 10.13
CA LYS A 234 -6.29 -19.20 10.24
C LYS A 234 -5.54 -18.31 9.24
N ARG A 235 -4.55 -18.86 8.52
CA ARG A 235 -3.72 -18.11 7.58
C ARG A 235 -4.35 -18.07 6.20
N LEU A 236 -4.67 -16.87 5.76
CA LEU A 236 -5.04 -16.58 4.38
C LEU A 236 -3.80 -16.18 3.59
N THR A 237 -3.81 -16.56 2.33
CA THR A 237 -2.77 -16.33 1.33
C THR A 237 -3.36 -15.46 0.24
N PHE A 238 -2.60 -14.49 -0.24
CA PHE A 238 -3.06 -13.50 -1.20
C PHE A 238 -2.07 -13.36 -2.36
N VAL A 239 -2.60 -12.99 -3.53
CA VAL A 239 -1.82 -12.64 -4.71
C VAL A 239 -2.31 -11.33 -5.33
N LEU A 240 -1.38 -10.52 -5.81
CA LEU A 240 -1.62 -9.34 -6.63
C LEU A 240 -0.87 -9.52 -7.94
N ASP A 241 -1.60 -9.47 -9.04
CA ASP A 241 -1.03 -9.51 -10.38
C ASP A 241 -0.83 -8.09 -10.91
N PRO A 242 0.43 -7.64 -11.13
CA PRO A 242 0.68 -6.31 -11.62
C PRO A 242 0.08 -6.06 -13.00
N GLU A 243 -0.02 -7.06 -13.87
CA GLU A 243 -0.54 -6.88 -15.22
C GLU A 243 -2.03 -6.54 -15.18
N THR A 244 -2.82 -7.34 -14.47
CA THR A 244 -4.28 -7.27 -14.48
C THR A 244 -4.88 -6.38 -13.38
N SER A 245 -4.13 -6.06 -12.33
CA SER A 245 -4.64 -5.28 -11.20
C SER A 245 -4.81 -3.79 -11.51
N THR A 246 -5.88 -3.20 -10.97
CA THR A 246 -6.13 -1.75 -10.96
C THR A 246 -5.74 -1.10 -9.62
N SER A 247 -4.98 -1.82 -8.77
CA SER A 247 -4.55 -1.34 -7.46
C SER A 247 -3.87 0.02 -7.54
N PHE A 248 -4.24 0.92 -6.61
CA PHE A 248 -3.65 2.26 -6.52
C PHE A 248 -2.14 2.24 -6.25
N LEU A 249 -1.60 1.14 -5.72
CA LEU A 249 -0.16 0.98 -5.45
C LEU A 249 0.65 0.82 -6.74
N LEU A 250 0.03 0.38 -7.83
CA LEU A 250 0.73 -0.04 -9.05
C LEU A 250 0.71 1.01 -10.16
N GLY A 251 0.00 2.12 -9.99
CA GLY A 251 -0.11 3.16 -11.03
C GLY A 251 1.25 3.66 -11.50
N ASP A 252 2.07 4.14 -10.58
CA ASP A 252 3.39 4.71 -10.89
C ASP A 252 4.36 3.64 -11.41
N TYR A 253 4.25 2.40 -10.93
CA TYR A 253 5.02 1.27 -11.45
C TYR A 253 4.71 0.99 -12.91
N LYS A 254 3.42 0.88 -13.27
CA LYS A 254 3.00 0.61 -14.64
C LYS A 254 3.46 1.71 -15.59
N GLU A 255 3.30 2.96 -15.17
CA GLU A 255 3.79 4.12 -15.91
C GLU A 255 5.31 4.03 -16.14
N GLY A 256 6.07 3.82 -15.06
CA GLY A 256 7.52 3.70 -15.14
C GLY A 256 7.98 2.54 -16.02
N LEU A 257 7.34 1.37 -15.92
CA LEU A 257 7.67 0.21 -16.74
C LEU A 257 7.36 0.47 -18.22
N MET A 258 6.25 1.16 -18.55
CA MET A 258 5.95 1.55 -19.93
C MET A 258 7.00 2.51 -20.51
N GLU A 259 7.49 3.47 -19.72
CA GLU A 259 8.59 4.37 -20.13
C GLU A 259 9.85 3.58 -20.45
N TRP A 260 10.24 2.67 -19.55
CA TRP A 260 11.37 1.78 -19.74
C TRP A 260 11.23 0.95 -21.03
N GLN A 261 10.08 0.30 -21.24
CA GLN A 261 9.81 -0.51 -22.43
C GLN A 261 9.90 0.30 -23.73
N LYS A 262 9.40 1.55 -23.74
CA LYS A 262 9.49 2.44 -24.91
C LYS A 262 10.95 2.78 -25.23
N SER A 263 11.73 3.17 -24.22
CA SER A 263 13.16 3.50 -24.40
C SER A 263 13.96 2.30 -24.94
N HIS A 264 13.69 1.10 -24.42
CA HIS A 264 14.37 -0.13 -24.84
C HIS A 264 14.02 -0.58 -26.25
N LYS A 265 12.76 -0.47 -26.66
CA LYS A 265 12.33 -0.76 -28.04
C LYS A 265 13.02 0.17 -29.04
N GLN A 266 13.17 1.44 -28.71
CA GLN A 266 13.86 2.41 -29.57
C GLN A 266 15.36 2.10 -29.68
N ASN A 267 16.01 1.78 -28.57
CA ASN A 267 17.42 1.41 -28.55
C ASN A 267 17.71 0.12 -29.35
N ARG A 268 16.80 -0.88 -29.29
CA ARG A 268 16.91 -2.10 -30.09
C ARG A 268 16.78 -1.80 -31.60
N LYS A 269 15.85 -0.95 -32.02
CA LYS A 269 15.72 -0.54 -33.43
C LYS A 269 16.98 0.16 -33.93
N ASN A 270 17.52 1.10 -33.15
CA ASN A 270 18.73 1.84 -33.52
C ASN A 270 19.98 0.95 -33.66
N ARG A 271 20.06 -0.16 -32.91
CA ARG A 271 21.16 -1.13 -33.02
C ARG A 271 21.07 -2.05 -34.25
N ILE A 272 19.86 -2.27 -34.77
CA ILE A 272 19.62 -3.19 -35.90
C ILE A 272 19.66 -2.45 -37.25
N SER A 273 19.48 -1.13 -37.28
CA SER A 273 19.71 -0.32 -38.48
C SER A 273 21.19 -0.42 -38.90
N PRO A 274 21.52 -1.14 -39.99
CA PRO A 274 22.90 -1.35 -40.38
C PRO A 274 23.50 -0.01 -40.81
N ALA A 275 24.79 0.16 -40.57
CA ALA A 275 25.62 1.16 -41.24
C ALA A 275 25.73 0.85 -42.75
N ASN A 276 24.61 0.84 -43.47
CA ASN A 276 24.52 0.64 -44.92
C ASN A 276 24.89 1.95 -45.67
N GLY A 277 26.05 2.52 -45.33
CA GLY A 277 26.49 3.80 -45.87
C GLY A 277 27.99 3.92 -46.15
N GLN A 278 28.79 2.87 -45.98
CA GLN A 278 30.15 2.86 -46.56
C GLN A 278 30.09 2.27 -47.96
N THR A 279 29.68 3.11 -48.91
CA THR A 279 29.96 2.95 -50.32
C THR A 279 31.47 2.85 -50.51
N LYS A 280 31.93 1.65 -50.91
CA LYS A 280 33.27 1.46 -51.47
C LYS A 280 33.43 2.41 -52.65
N THR A 281 34.37 3.34 -52.54
CA THR A 281 34.86 4.15 -53.67
C THR A 281 35.57 3.18 -54.63
N PRO A 282 35.14 3.03 -55.89
CA PRO A 282 35.92 2.32 -56.89
C PRO A 282 37.09 3.20 -57.34
N ALA A 283 38.24 2.55 -57.54
CA ALA A 283 39.45 3.09 -58.14
C ALA A 283 39.33 3.24 -59.66
#